data_AF-A0A833UPF2-F1
#
_entry.id   AF-A0A833UPF2-F1
#
_cell.length_a   1.000
_cell.length_b   1.000
_cell.length_c   1.000
_cell.angle_alpha   90.00
_cell.angle_beta   90.00
_cell.angle_gamma   90.00
#
_symmetry.space_group_name_H-M   'P 1'
#
loop_
_entity.id
_entity.type
_entity.pdbx_description
1 polymer ?
#
loop_
_entity_poly.entity_id
_entity_poly.type
_entity_poly.pdbx_seq_one_letter_code
_entity_poly.pdbx_strand_id
1 'polypeptide(L)'
;MVHCRTMQTAVGVFGGEAEAYTDGVNVPPLMVANTGNSGHPAISSLNRPPFVAVELCRERLGVHPCDKRQSIREYRPLFPAIDFSLVENDDDILWKPNIRETDEEVADRGQKFLKWLWTREEKEIAIVTHSGFLFHTLSSFGNDCHPIVKSEICA
;
A
#
# COMPACT_ATOMS: atom_id res chain seq x y z
N MET A 1 -8.69 -16.72 -0.68
CA MET A 1 -8.14 -15.65 -1.55
C MET A 1 -7.38 -14.70 -0.64
N VAL A 2 -6.09 -14.52 -0.89
CA VAL A 2 -5.21 -13.63 -0.10
C VAL A 2 -5.48 -12.19 -0.56
N HIS A 3 -6.02 -11.33 0.30
CA HIS A 3 -6.27 -9.93 -0.01
C HIS A 3 -4.95 -9.15 0.06
N CYS A 4 -4.18 -9.13 -1.04
CA CYS A 4 -2.86 -8.49 -1.12
C CYS A 4 -2.64 -7.70 -2.42
N ARG A 5 -3.71 -7.37 -3.16
CA ARG A 5 -3.59 -6.85 -4.53
C ARG A 5 -2.68 -5.63 -4.62
N THR A 6 -2.78 -4.70 -3.68
CA THR A 6 -1.96 -3.48 -3.66
C THR A 6 -0.47 -3.77 -3.44
N MET A 7 -0.14 -4.69 -2.54
CA MET A 7 1.26 -5.13 -2.38
C MET A 7 1.75 -5.86 -3.63
N GLN A 8 0.94 -6.75 -4.21
CA GLN A 8 1.27 -7.45 -5.46
C GLN A 8 1.51 -6.48 -6.63
N THR A 9 0.70 -5.42 -6.75
CA THR A 9 0.90 -4.35 -7.72
C THR A 9 2.19 -3.60 -7.45
N ALA A 10 2.46 -3.21 -6.20
CA ALA A 10 3.67 -2.47 -5.84
C ALA A 10 4.94 -3.27 -6.20
N VAL A 11 5.00 -4.53 -5.77
CA VAL A 11 6.17 -5.39 -6.06
C VAL A 11 6.27 -5.74 -7.54
N GLY A 12 5.16 -5.93 -8.24
CA GLY A 12 5.15 -6.21 -9.68
C GLY A 12 5.65 -5.04 -10.53
N VAL A 13 5.34 -3.81 -10.12
CA VAL A 13 5.74 -2.59 -10.86
C VAL A 13 7.15 -2.14 -10.50
N PHE A 14 7.49 -2.15 -9.21
CA PHE A 14 8.73 -1.54 -8.72
C PHE A 14 9.80 -2.57 -8.30
N GLY A 15 9.46 -3.86 -8.30
CA GLY A 15 10.39 -4.92 -7.96
C GLY A 15 11.32 -5.31 -9.11
N GLY A 16 12.26 -6.20 -8.81
CA GLY A 16 13.23 -6.72 -9.79
C GLY A 16 12.88 -8.10 -10.32
N GLU A 17 13.43 -8.40 -11.49
CA GLU A 17 13.36 -9.75 -12.07
C GLU A 17 14.03 -10.78 -11.14
N ALA A 18 13.50 -12.00 -11.18
CA ALA A 18 13.96 -13.11 -10.35
C ALA A 18 15.42 -13.52 -10.65
N GLU A 19 15.93 -13.20 -11.84
CA GLU A 19 17.19 -13.73 -12.38
C GLU A 19 18.46 -13.10 -11.78
N ALA A 20 18.33 -12.17 -10.83
CA ALA A 20 19.48 -11.56 -10.16
C ALA A 20 20.03 -12.36 -8.95
N TYR A 21 19.76 -13.68 -8.86
CA TYR A 21 20.53 -14.59 -7.99
C TYR A 21 21.95 -14.76 -8.56
N THR A 22 22.71 -13.68 -8.55
CA THR A 22 24.14 -13.68 -8.83
C THR A 22 24.86 -13.99 -7.52
N ASP A 23 25.63 -15.07 -7.54
CA ASP A 23 26.56 -15.59 -6.54
C ASP A 23 26.80 -14.72 -5.29
N GLY A 24 26.06 -15.02 -4.21
CA GLY A 24 26.49 -14.70 -2.83
C GLY A 24 25.75 -13.60 -2.08
N VAL A 25 24.82 -12.86 -2.70
CA VAL A 25 24.00 -11.85 -1.98
C VAL A 25 22.62 -12.40 -1.67
N ASN A 26 22.41 -12.87 -0.43
CA ASN A 26 21.12 -13.37 0.04
C ASN A 26 20.25 -12.22 0.60
N VAL A 27 19.62 -11.44 -0.29
CA VAL A 27 18.60 -10.46 0.09
C VAL A 27 17.20 -11.11 0.08
N PRO A 28 16.34 -10.82 1.07
CA PRO A 28 14.97 -11.33 1.06
C PRO A 28 14.21 -10.81 -0.17
N PRO A 29 13.39 -11.63 -0.85
CA PRO A 29 12.62 -11.16 -2.01
C PRO A 29 11.53 -10.17 -1.60
N LEU A 30 11.10 -9.32 -2.53
CA LEU A 30 9.91 -8.48 -2.33
C LEU A 30 8.64 -9.32 -2.29
N MET A 31 8.59 -10.40 -3.06
CA MET A 31 7.49 -11.35 -3.07
C MET A 31 8.02 -12.75 -3.36
N VAL A 32 7.59 -13.75 -2.58
CA VAL A 32 7.98 -15.15 -2.82
C VAL A 32 7.23 -15.73 -4.02
N ALA A 33 7.81 -16.77 -4.62
CA ALA A 33 7.20 -17.46 -5.75
C ALA A 33 5.81 -18.00 -5.39
N ASN A 34 4.90 -17.96 -6.37
CA ASN A 34 3.53 -18.46 -6.27
C ASN A 34 2.68 -17.79 -5.16
N THR A 35 3.04 -16.58 -4.72
CA THR A 35 2.23 -15.80 -3.76
C THR A 35 0.80 -15.65 -4.27
N GLY A 36 -0.17 -16.07 -3.46
CA GLY A 36 -1.60 -16.01 -3.79
C GLY A 36 -2.02 -16.97 -4.91
N ASN A 37 -1.32 -18.10 -5.11
CA ASN A 37 -1.57 -19.08 -6.17
C ASN A 37 -1.55 -18.47 -7.58
N SER A 38 -0.61 -17.54 -7.81
CA SER A 38 -0.54 -16.77 -9.04
C SER A 38 0.34 -17.42 -10.13
N GLY A 39 1.13 -18.44 -9.79
CA GLY A 39 2.13 -19.02 -10.70
C GLY A 39 3.31 -18.10 -11.04
N HIS A 40 3.38 -16.90 -10.46
CA HIS A 40 4.49 -15.97 -10.70
C HIS A 40 5.78 -16.44 -10.01
N PRO A 41 6.96 -16.20 -10.62
CA PRO A 41 8.25 -16.37 -9.95
C PRO A 41 8.39 -15.37 -8.79
N ALA A 42 9.39 -15.59 -7.94
CA ALA A 42 9.73 -14.62 -6.90
C ALA A 42 10.16 -13.29 -7.51
N ILE A 43 9.91 -12.19 -6.80
CA ILE A 43 10.29 -10.84 -7.22
C ILE A 43 11.45 -10.37 -6.34
N SER A 44 12.54 -9.96 -6.97
CA SER A 44 13.77 -9.56 -6.28
C SER A 44 13.64 -8.16 -5.66
N SER A 45 14.22 -7.98 -4.47
CA SER A 45 14.43 -6.68 -3.82
C SER A 45 15.78 -6.04 -4.20
N LEU A 46 16.65 -6.76 -4.93
CA LEU A 46 18.00 -6.33 -5.21
C LEU A 46 18.02 -5.03 -6.03
N ASN A 47 18.77 -4.04 -5.55
CA ASN A 47 18.87 -2.70 -6.15
C ASN A 47 17.51 -2.00 -6.32
N ARG A 48 16.52 -2.32 -5.48
CA ARG A 48 15.21 -1.67 -5.44
C ARG A 48 15.10 -0.73 -4.23
N PRO A 49 14.32 0.36 -4.34
CA PRO A 49 14.06 1.23 -3.19
C PRO A 49 13.37 0.46 -2.06
N PRO A 50 13.42 0.95 -0.81
CA PRO A 50 12.71 0.33 0.30
C PRO A 50 11.18 0.37 0.08
N PHE A 51 10.51 -0.69 0.50
CA PHE A 51 9.05 -0.80 0.48
C PHE A 51 8.52 -0.73 1.90
N VAL A 52 7.61 0.21 2.16
CA VAL A 52 7.04 0.45 3.49
C VAL A 52 5.53 0.31 3.43
N ALA A 53 4.96 -0.54 4.29
CA ALA A 53 3.52 -0.70 4.43
C ALA A 53 2.97 0.30 5.44
N VAL A 54 1.98 1.09 5.02
CA VAL A 54 1.37 2.16 5.85
C VAL A 54 -0.14 2.00 5.84
N GLU A 55 -0.76 1.89 7.03
CA GLU A 55 -2.22 1.67 7.11
C GLU A 55 -3.04 2.91 6.71
N LEU A 56 -2.47 4.10 6.82
CA LEU A 56 -3.17 5.36 6.56
C LEU A 56 -3.58 5.52 5.08
N CYS A 57 -2.92 4.86 4.12
CA CYS A 57 -3.24 4.93 2.69
C CYS A 57 -4.02 3.70 2.18
N ARG A 58 -4.74 2.99 3.05
CA ARG A 58 -5.63 1.90 2.65
C ARG A 58 -6.90 2.42 1.96
N GLU A 59 -7.56 1.56 1.19
CA GLU A 59 -8.92 1.81 0.69
C GLU A 59 -9.88 2.14 1.85
N ARG A 60 -11.06 2.68 1.51
CA ARG A 60 -12.17 2.91 2.42
C ARG A 60 -12.49 1.65 3.24
N LEU A 61 -12.47 1.80 4.56
CA LEU A 61 -12.53 0.68 5.50
C LEU A 61 -13.96 0.25 5.84
N GLY A 62 -14.09 -1.03 6.19
CA GLY A 62 -15.30 -1.62 6.79
C GLY A 62 -16.35 -2.12 5.79
N VAL A 63 -17.31 -2.93 6.25
CA VAL A 63 -18.39 -3.59 5.48
C VAL A 63 -17.92 -4.54 4.37
N HIS A 64 -17.14 -4.07 3.40
CA HIS A 64 -16.67 -4.89 2.28
C HIS A 64 -15.47 -5.74 2.70
N PRO A 65 -15.59 -7.09 2.66
CA PRO A 65 -14.51 -7.97 3.09
C PRO A 65 -13.24 -7.85 2.24
N CYS A 66 -13.34 -7.32 1.01
CA CYS A 66 -12.18 -7.10 0.15
C CYS A 66 -11.22 -6.03 0.66
N ASP A 67 -11.73 -5.11 1.50
CA ASP A 67 -10.96 -4.02 2.09
C ASP A 67 -10.30 -4.45 3.40
N LYS A 68 -10.65 -5.64 3.91
CA LYS A 68 -10.05 -6.23 5.10
C LYS A 68 -8.71 -6.87 4.74
N ARG A 69 -7.65 -6.46 5.43
CA ARG A 69 -6.35 -7.11 5.31
C ARG A 69 -6.30 -8.40 6.13
N GLN A 70 -5.43 -9.32 5.74
CA GLN A 70 -5.03 -10.42 6.60
C GLN A 70 -4.05 -9.92 7.67
N SER A 71 -3.68 -10.81 8.59
CA SER A 71 -2.72 -10.48 9.62
C SER A 71 -1.32 -10.29 9.06
N ILE A 72 -0.51 -9.49 9.75
CA ILE A 72 0.86 -9.23 9.30
C ILE A 72 1.73 -10.50 9.35
N ARG A 73 1.48 -11.42 10.28
CA ARG A 73 2.11 -12.76 10.30
C ARG A 73 1.84 -13.57 9.03
N GLU A 74 0.71 -13.37 8.35
CA GLU A 74 0.40 -14.03 7.08
C GLU A 74 1.09 -13.33 5.91
N TYR A 75 1.29 -12.00 6.00
CA TYR A 75 1.95 -11.22 4.94
C TYR A 75 3.46 -11.30 4.96
N ARG A 76 4.11 -11.28 6.12
CA ARG A 76 5.58 -11.34 6.25
C ARG A 76 6.23 -12.49 5.46
N PRO A 77 5.75 -13.75 5.51
CA PRO A 77 6.36 -14.82 4.72
C PRO A 77 6.12 -14.66 3.21
N LEU A 78 5.07 -13.94 2.80
CA LEU A 78 4.77 -13.70 1.38
C LEU A 78 5.57 -12.53 0.80
N PHE A 79 5.83 -11.50 1.62
CA PHE A 79 6.50 -10.26 1.23
C PHE A 79 7.64 -9.89 2.20
N PRO A 80 8.72 -10.69 2.26
CA PRO A 80 9.70 -10.60 3.34
C PRO A 80 10.56 -9.33 3.31
N ALA A 81 10.66 -8.64 2.18
CA ALA A 81 11.36 -7.36 2.06
C ALA A 81 10.47 -6.11 2.20
N ILE A 82 9.17 -6.25 2.47
CA ILE A 82 8.31 -5.12 2.80
C ILE A 82 8.44 -4.83 4.30
N ASP A 83 8.72 -3.57 4.65
CA ASP A 83 8.74 -3.11 6.03
C ASP A 83 7.32 -2.88 6.57
N PHE A 84 6.94 -3.66 7.57
CA PHE A 84 5.67 -3.54 8.30
C PHE A 84 5.84 -2.89 9.68
N SER A 85 6.99 -2.27 9.97
CA SER A 85 7.30 -1.64 11.27
C SER A 85 6.30 -0.56 11.68
N LEU A 86 5.67 0.10 10.70
CA LEU A 86 4.65 1.13 10.92
C LEU A 86 3.25 0.57 11.15
N VAL A 87 3.06 -0.76 11.10
CA VAL A 87 1.79 -1.41 11.40
C VAL A 87 1.81 -1.88 12.86
N GLU A 88 0.99 -1.25 13.68
CA GLU A 88 0.98 -1.49 15.13
C GLU A 88 0.36 -2.84 15.52
N ASN A 89 -0.66 -3.29 14.78
CA ASN A 89 -1.48 -4.45 15.15
C ASN A 89 -1.34 -5.59 14.13
N ASP A 90 -1.14 -6.82 14.60
CA ASP A 90 -1.04 -7.98 13.71
C ASP A 90 -2.35 -8.19 12.95
N ASP A 91 -3.48 -8.25 13.65
CA ASP A 91 -4.81 -8.36 13.05
C ASP A 91 -5.36 -7.01 12.55
N ASP A 92 -6.30 -7.05 11.61
CA ASP A 92 -6.96 -5.85 11.07
C ASP A 92 -8.02 -5.31 12.06
N ILE A 93 -7.58 -4.44 12.97
CA ILE A 93 -8.47 -3.79 13.95
C ILE A 93 -9.19 -2.55 13.38
N LEU A 94 -8.71 -2.02 12.26
CA LEU A 94 -9.25 -0.80 11.66
C LEU A 94 -10.50 -1.10 10.82
N TRP A 95 -10.54 -2.26 10.17
CA TRP A 95 -11.72 -2.71 9.43
C TRP A 95 -12.84 -3.18 10.36
N LYS A 96 -14.05 -2.64 10.18
CA LYS A 96 -15.24 -2.99 10.97
C LYS A 96 -16.30 -3.68 10.11
N PRO A 97 -16.89 -4.81 10.54
CA PRO A 97 -17.85 -5.55 9.70
C PRO A 97 -19.14 -4.80 9.41
N ASN A 98 -19.59 -3.94 10.33
CA ASN A 98 -20.91 -3.31 10.27
C ASN A 98 -20.85 -1.78 10.14
N ILE A 99 -19.65 -1.21 10.06
CA ILE A 99 -19.45 0.24 10.01
C ILE A 99 -18.54 0.53 8.83
N ARG A 100 -19.09 1.19 7.82
CA ARG A 100 -18.31 1.70 6.69
C ARG A 100 -17.73 3.04 7.10
N GLU A 101 -16.45 3.22 6.86
CA GLU A 101 -15.77 4.51 7.02
C GLU A 101 -16.48 5.57 6.17
N THR A 102 -16.76 6.75 6.72
CA THR A 102 -17.39 7.85 5.96
C THR A 102 -16.39 8.50 5.01
N ASP A 103 -16.88 9.27 4.04
CA ASP A 103 -16.01 9.96 3.08
C ASP A 103 -15.13 11.01 3.80
N GLU A 104 -15.66 11.64 4.83
CA GLU A 104 -14.96 12.57 5.72
C GLU A 104 -13.89 11.84 6.55
N GLU A 105 -14.19 10.67 7.10
CA GLU A 105 -13.20 9.86 7.82
C GLU A 105 -12.05 9.42 6.91
N VAL A 106 -12.34 9.03 5.65
CA VAL A 106 -11.31 8.75 4.64
C VAL A 106 -10.46 9.98 4.37
N ALA A 107 -11.08 11.16 4.18
CA ALA A 107 -10.35 12.40 3.92
C ALA A 107 -9.46 12.81 5.11
N ASP A 108 -9.96 12.70 6.35
CA ASP A 108 -9.19 12.96 7.57
C ASP A 108 -8.01 12.01 7.71
N ARG A 109 -8.22 10.72 7.41
CA ARG A 109 -7.15 9.72 7.37
C ARG A 109 -6.13 10.03 6.28
N GLY A 110 -6.59 10.47 5.10
CA GLY A 110 -5.75 10.93 4.01
C GLY A 110 -4.90 12.14 4.37
N GLN A 111 -5.44 13.12 5.10
CA GLN A 111 -4.67 14.26 5.61
C GLN A 111 -3.59 13.82 6.61
N LYS A 112 -3.88 12.86 7.50
CA LYS A 112 -2.87 12.28 8.40
C LYS A 112 -1.76 11.59 7.61
N PHE A 113 -2.12 10.84 6.56
CA PHE A 113 -1.15 10.22 5.66
C PHE A 113 -0.25 11.25 4.99
N LEU A 114 -0.81 12.32 4.41
CA LEU A 114 -0.03 13.36 3.73
C LEU A 114 0.87 14.13 4.70
N LYS A 115 0.41 14.42 5.92
CA LYS A 115 1.23 15.02 6.97
C LYS A 115 2.42 14.13 7.33
N TRP A 116 2.19 12.83 7.51
CA TRP A 116 3.27 11.86 7.73
C TRP A 116 4.21 11.80 6.53
N LEU A 117 3.68 11.77 5.31
CA LEU A 117 4.47 11.71 4.09
C LEU A 117 5.39 12.93 3.96
N TRP A 118 4.94 14.11 4.39
CA TRP A 118 5.76 15.34 4.40
C TRP A 118 6.95 15.29 5.37
N THR A 119 6.96 14.34 6.32
CA THR A 119 8.09 14.15 7.25
C THR A 119 9.18 13.23 6.70
N ARG A 120 8.96 12.62 5.54
CA ARG A 120 9.90 11.70 4.91
C ARG A 120 11.14 12.43 4.39
N GLU A 121 12.31 11.81 4.54
CA GLU A 121 13.58 12.35 4.04
C GLU A 121 13.84 12.02 2.57
N GLU A 122 13.08 11.06 2.02
CA GLU A 122 13.18 10.65 0.64
C GLU A 122 12.76 11.76 -0.34
N LYS A 123 13.54 11.92 -1.42
CA LYS A 123 13.28 12.93 -2.46
C LYS A 123 12.21 12.50 -3.46
N GLU A 124 12.12 11.20 -3.72
CA GLU A 124 11.22 10.60 -4.70
C GLU A 124 10.47 9.47 -4.02
N ILE A 125 9.14 9.56 -3.98
CA ILE A 125 8.29 8.58 -3.29
C ILE A 125 7.18 8.14 -4.25
N ALA A 126 7.07 6.84 -4.46
CA ALA A 126 5.94 6.23 -5.15
C ALA A 126 4.91 5.73 -4.13
N ILE A 127 3.64 6.11 -4.32
CA ILE A 127 2.54 5.70 -3.45
C ILE A 127 1.65 4.75 -4.23
N VAL A 128 1.52 3.51 -3.75
CA VAL A 128 0.63 2.50 -4.35
C VAL A 128 -0.57 2.33 -3.43
N THR A 129 -1.74 2.77 -3.90
CA THR A 129 -2.98 2.80 -3.13
C THR A 129 -4.18 2.52 -4.04
N HIS A 130 -5.39 2.90 -3.61
CA HIS A 130 -6.65 2.57 -4.23
C HIS A 130 -7.39 3.86 -4.64
N SER A 131 -8.29 3.74 -5.61
CA SER A 131 -8.99 4.89 -6.18
C SER A 131 -9.89 5.60 -5.18
N GLY A 132 -10.60 4.86 -4.30
CA GLY A 132 -11.50 5.48 -3.33
C GLY A 132 -10.74 6.36 -2.33
N PHE A 133 -9.64 5.83 -1.79
CA PHE A 133 -8.73 6.62 -0.94
C PHE A 133 -8.23 7.90 -1.62
N LEU A 134 -7.73 7.80 -2.86
CA LEU A 134 -7.23 8.96 -3.60
C LEU A 134 -8.32 10.00 -3.84
N PHE A 135 -9.49 9.56 -4.32
CA PHE A 135 -10.61 10.42 -4.64
C PHE A 135 -11.05 11.26 -3.43
N HIS A 136 -11.37 10.61 -2.31
CA HIS A 136 -11.85 11.30 -1.11
C HIS A 136 -10.77 12.14 -0.43
N THR A 137 -9.51 11.66 -0.40
CA THR A 137 -8.40 12.42 0.18
C THR A 137 -8.15 13.70 -0.62
N LEU A 138 -8.02 13.60 -1.94
CA LEU A 138 -7.66 14.73 -2.79
C LEU A 138 -8.81 15.73 -2.96
N SER A 139 -10.06 15.27 -2.91
CA SER A 139 -11.24 16.13 -2.92
C SER A 139 -11.22 17.20 -1.83
N SER A 140 -10.58 16.93 -0.68
CA SER A 140 -10.41 17.90 0.41
C SER A 140 -9.48 19.07 0.07
N PHE A 141 -8.61 18.95 -0.94
CA PHE A 141 -7.64 19.98 -1.35
C PHE A 141 -8.06 20.74 -2.61
N GLY A 142 -9.10 20.29 -3.32
CA GLY A 142 -9.46 20.81 -4.64
C GLY A 142 -9.82 22.30 -4.68
N ASN A 143 -10.24 22.89 -3.55
CA ASN A 143 -10.59 24.31 -3.50
C ASN A 143 -9.40 25.26 -3.65
N ASP A 144 -8.21 24.85 -3.21
CA ASP A 144 -6.99 25.66 -3.24
C ASP A 144 -6.06 25.29 -4.42
N CYS A 145 -6.46 24.30 -5.22
CA CYS A 145 -5.72 23.87 -6.39
C CYS A 145 -5.92 24.79 -7.61
N HIS A 146 -4.93 24.83 -8.50
CA HIS A 146 -5.08 25.47 -9.80
C HIS A 146 -6.32 24.92 -10.53
N PRO A 147 -7.11 25.74 -11.26
CA PRO A 147 -8.40 25.32 -11.84
C PRO A 147 -8.36 24.02 -12.65
N ILE A 148 -7.26 23.75 -13.36
CA ILE A 148 -7.01 22.50 -14.10
C ILE A 148 -6.93 21.29 -13.16
N VAL A 149 -6.23 21.42 -12.03
CA VAL A 149 -6.10 20.34 -11.05
C VAL A 149 -7.42 20.14 -10.30
N LYS A 150 -8.14 21.24 -10.04
CA LYS A 150 -9.47 21.21 -9.44
C LYS A 150 -10.48 20.44 -10.28
N SER A 151 -10.50 20.61 -11.61
CA SER A 151 -11.43 19.88 -12.48
C SER A 151 -11.16 18.38 -12.54
N GLU A 152 -9.91 17.95 -12.37
CA GLU A 152 -9.55 16.53 -12.39
C GLU A 152 -9.82 15.83 -11.04
N ILE A 153 -9.71 16.57 -9.93
CA ILE A 153 -9.81 16.01 -8.57
C ILE A 153 -11.24 16.06 -8.01
N CYS A 154 -12.06 17.02 -8.47
CA CYS A 154 -13.42 17.25 -7.96
C CYS A 154 -14.55 16.75 -8.89
N ALA A 155 -14.22 16.02 -9.97
CA ALA A 155 -15.18 15.52 -10.95
C ALA A 155 -15.90 14.24 -10.51
#